data_AF-A0AAX1UDP2-F1
#
_entry.id   AF-A0AAX1UDP2-F1
#
_cell.length_a   1.000
_cell.length_b   1.000
_cell.length_c   1.000
_cell.angle_alpha   90.00
_cell.angle_beta   90.00
_cell.angle_gamma   90.00
#
_symmetry.space_group_name_H-M   'P 1'
#
loop_
_entity.id
_entity.type
_entity.pdbx_description
1 polymer ?
#
loop_
_entity_poly.entity_id
_entity_poly.type
_entity_poly.pdbx_seq_one_letter_code
_entity_poly.pdbx_strand_id
1 'polypeptide(L)'
;MKVEYKQIVKRGLLLALVIIIIQNILLMLADVPTEPNLGYNIYFSIQNSSREIFYTIFLIILIPSLLLIYYYDDYHNKHDNLCLLRIGYKKYYLRAILQILILTFLLRIIVEIVFVLEIHFLKSNINFTSSVSTHAIFGDKALVNLLAYIITSSIGTGVFSCFWFSIIYFIKNKYIFRGIMVLWLFVSMIGFSIIYPLATSLLLNVFIRKKLKNG
;
A
#
# COMPACT_ATOMS: atom_id res chain seq x y z
N MET A 1 -7.10 -12.16 -22.74
CA MET A 1 -6.67 -10.78 -22.49
C MET A 1 -5.18 -10.68 -22.79
N LYS A 2 -4.82 -10.18 -23.98
CA LYS A 2 -3.46 -9.67 -24.21
C LYS A 2 -3.51 -8.23 -23.71
N VAL A 3 -3.22 -8.05 -22.44
CA VAL A 3 -3.00 -6.69 -21.94
C VAL A 3 -1.78 -6.17 -22.68
N GLU A 4 -1.82 -4.94 -23.19
CA GLU A 4 -0.65 -4.34 -23.83
C GLU A 4 0.44 -4.12 -22.78
N TYR A 5 1.20 -5.18 -22.51
CA TYR A 5 2.25 -5.25 -21.48
C TYR A 5 3.21 -4.08 -21.59
N LYS A 6 3.50 -3.62 -22.81
CA LYS A 6 4.36 -2.46 -23.06
C LYS A 6 3.80 -1.15 -22.48
N GLN A 7 2.49 -0.93 -22.53
CA GLN A 7 1.86 0.26 -21.94
C GLN A 7 1.80 0.16 -20.41
N ILE A 8 1.53 -1.04 -19.86
CA ILE A 8 1.58 -1.29 -18.41
C ILE A 8 2.97 -0.97 -17.88
N VAL A 9 3.99 -1.54 -18.51
CA VAL A 9 5.38 -1.37 -18.07
C VAL A 9 5.78 0.11 -18.15
N LYS A 10 5.45 0.82 -19.24
CA LYS A 10 5.77 2.25 -19.36
C LYS A 10 5.10 3.10 -18.27
N ARG A 11 3.81 2.90 -18.01
CA ARG A 11 3.08 3.66 -16.97
C ARG A 11 3.54 3.28 -15.56
N GLY A 12 3.77 1.99 -15.33
CA GLY A 12 4.32 1.46 -14.08
C GLY A 12 5.70 2.04 -13.78
N LEU A 13 6.59 2.12 -14.78
CA LEU A 13 7.91 2.74 -14.64
C LEU A 13 7.82 4.24 -14.31
N LEU A 14 6.94 4.98 -14.99
CA LEU A 14 6.76 6.41 -14.74
C LEU A 14 6.25 6.67 -13.32
N LEU A 15 5.30 5.87 -12.83
CA LEU A 15 4.80 6.01 -11.47
C LEU A 15 5.76 5.46 -10.40
N ALA A 16 6.54 4.42 -10.71
CA ALA A 16 7.65 4.00 -9.85
C ALA A 16 8.67 5.14 -9.70
N LEU A 17 9.00 5.86 -10.77
CA LEU A 17 9.84 7.06 -10.73
C LEU A 17 9.23 8.15 -9.83
N VAL A 18 7.93 8.41 -9.93
CA VAL A 18 7.24 9.39 -9.06
C VAL A 18 7.31 8.96 -7.59
N ILE A 19 7.08 7.68 -7.31
CA ILE A 19 7.18 7.13 -5.95
C ILE A 19 8.61 7.30 -5.42
N ILE A 20 9.62 6.94 -6.22
CA ILE A 20 11.05 7.12 -5.90
C ILE A 20 11.38 8.58 -5.62
N ILE A 21 10.91 9.52 -6.45
CA ILE A 21 11.16 10.95 -6.23
C ILE A 21 10.56 11.40 -4.89
N ILE A 22 9.32 11.00 -4.60
CA ILE A 22 8.66 11.34 -3.33
C ILE A 22 9.38 10.70 -2.14
N GLN A 23 9.80 9.44 -2.27
CA GLN A 23 10.62 8.74 -1.26
C GLN A 23 11.91 9.50 -0.98
N ASN A 24 12.61 9.95 -2.02
CA ASN A 24 13.85 10.73 -1.88
C ASN A 24 13.62 12.09 -1.23
N ILE A 25 12.52 12.80 -1.56
CA ILE A 25 12.15 14.05 -0.89
C ILE A 25 11.90 13.81 0.60
N LEU A 26 11.14 12.77 0.95
CA LEU A 26 10.87 12.40 2.33
C LEU A 26 12.14 11.99 3.08
N LEU A 27 13.04 11.26 2.40
CA LEU A 27 14.35 10.93 2.94
C LEU A 27 15.20 12.16 3.22
N MET A 28 15.15 13.19 2.38
CA MET A 28 15.85 14.47 2.63
C MET A 28 15.27 15.22 3.84
N LEU A 29 13.94 15.22 3.98
CA LEU A 29 13.24 15.92 5.06
C LEU A 29 13.25 15.17 6.41
N ALA A 30 13.62 13.87 6.40
CA ALA A 30 13.70 13.07 7.60
C ALA A 30 14.87 13.54 8.49
N ASP A 31 14.55 14.38 9.48
CA ASP A 31 15.39 14.64 10.66
C ASP A 31 15.29 13.46 11.61
N VAL A 32 16.43 12.77 11.82
CA VAL A 32 16.50 11.60 12.69
C VAL A 32 17.71 11.71 13.63
N PRO A 33 17.51 11.61 14.96
CA PRO A 33 18.59 11.61 15.94
C PRO A 33 19.51 10.39 15.76
N THR A 34 20.74 10.50 16.25
CA THR A 34 21.78 9.45 16.19
C THR A 34 21.41 8.27 17.10
N GLU A 35 20.55 7.38 16.63
CA GLU A 35 20.14 6.15 17.33
C GLU A 35 20.82 4.90 16.74
N PRO A 36 20.95 3.81 17.52
CA PRO A 36 21.40 2.52 17.00
C PRO A 36 20.46 2.03 15.90
N ASN A 37 21.03 1.57 14.79
CA ASN A 37 20.32 1.10 13.59
C ASN A 37 19.45 2.20 12.91
N LEU A 38 20.05 3.37 12.71
CA LEU A 38 19.45 4.55 12.10
C LEU A 38 18.65 4.26 10.82
N GLY A 39 19.18 3.43 9.90
CA GLY A 39 18.49 3.08 8.65
C GLY A 39 17.14 2.38 8.87
N TYR A 40 17.07 1.46 9.83
CA TYR A 40 15.82 0.78 10.19
C TYR A 40 14.79 1.76 10.78
N ASN A 41 15.22 2.67 11.66
CA ASN A 41 14.34 3.66 12.26
C ASN A 41 13.84 4.68 11.22
N ILE A 42 14.68 5.07 10.26
CA ILE A 42 14.26 5.91 9.11
C ILE A 42 13.16 5.22 8.32
N TYR A 43 13.34 3.94 7.97
CA TYR A 43 12.33 3.18 7.22
C TYR A 43 10.99 3.17 7.94
N PHE A 44 10.96 2.76 9.20
CA PHE A 44 9.71 2.67 9.98
C PHE A 44 9.12 4.05 10.31
N SER A 45 9.94 5.09 10.44
CA SER A 45 9.46 6.46 10.63
C SER A 45 8.72 6.98 9.39
N ILE A 46 9.25 6.74 8.18
CA ILE A 46 8.59 7.17 6.94
C ILE A 46 7.35 6.31 6.65
N GLN A 47 7.40 5.02 6.99
CA GLN A 47 6.25 4.13 6.86
C GLN A 47 5.18 4.34 7.94
N ASN A 48 5.47 5.15 8.96
CA ASN A 48 4.51 5.42 10.01
C ASN A 48 3.41 6.36 9.49
N SER A 49 2.23 5.78 9.29
CA SER A 49 1.04 6.49 8.80
C SER A 49 0.62 7.69 9.65
N SER A 50 1.03 7.77 10.93
CA SER A 50 0.75 8.95 11.76
C SER A 50 1.68 10.13 11.47
N ARG A 51 2.91 9.88 10.99
CA ARG A 51 3.90 10.91 10.69
C ARG A 51 3.83 11.31 9.22
N GLU A 52 3.79 10.34 8.31
CA GLU A 52 3.82 10.55 6.86
C GLU A 52 2.54 10.05 6.19
N ILE A 53 1.39 10.55 6.64
CA ILE A 53 0.07 10.08 6.18
C ILE A 53 -0.10 10.23 4.66
N PHE A 54 0.47 11.29 4.07
CA PHE A 54 0.42 11.56 2.64
C PHE A 54 1.12 10.46 1.85
N TYR A 55 2.28 10.01 2.31
CA TYR A 55 3.07 8.97 1.67
C TYR A 55 2.32 7.62 1.66
N THR A 56 1.81 7.20 2.82
CA THR A 56 1.09 5.94 2.95
C THR A 56 -0.15 5.90 2.05
N ILE A 57 -0.95 6.97 2.05
CA ILE A 57 -2.18 6.99 1.25
C ILE A 57 -1.85 7.12 -0.24
N PHE A 58 -0.82 7.89 -0.60
CA PHE A 58 -0.36 7.98 -1.99
C PHE A 58 0.04 6.62 -2.55
N LEU A 59 0.80 5.82 -1.79
CA LEU A 59 1.14 4.45 -2.18
C LEU A 59 -0.09 3.55 -2.31
N ILE A 60 -1.05 3.66 -1.39
CA ILE A 60 -2.28 2.85 -1.38
C ILE A 60 -3.18 3.16 -2.58
N ILE A 61 -3.16 4.39 -3.11
CA ILE A 61 -4.03 4.80 -4.23
C ILE A 61 -3.34 4.65 -5.59
N LEU A 62 -2.07 5.05 -5.69
CA LEU A 62 -1.34 5.00 -6.95
C LEU A 62 -1.28 3.58 -7.54
N ILE A 63 -0.94 2.60 -6.69
CA ILE A 63 -0.72 1.23 -7.12
C ILE A 63 -2.00 0.63 -7.75
N PRO A 64 -3.18 0.68 -7.09
CA PRO A 64 -4.42 0.26 -7.73
C PRO A 64 -4.76 1.08 -8.98
N SER A 65 -4.55 2.41 -8.96
CA SER A 65 -4.94 3.28 -10.07
C SER A 65 -4.25 2.90 -11.41
N LEU A 66 -3.00 2.44 -11.34
CA LEU A 66 -2.22 1.96 -12.49
C LEU A 66 -2.85 0.75 -13.16
N LEU A 67 -3.28 -0.19 -12.33
CA LEU A 67 -3.67 -1.51 -12.79
C LEU A 67 -5.15 -1.53 -13.19
N LEU A 68 -5.99 -0.82 -12.45
CA LEU A 68 -7.43 -0.77 -12.65
C LEU A 68 -7.84 0.04 -13.89
N ILE A 69 -6.97 0.90 -14.41
CA ILE A 69 -7.25 1.66 -15.64
C ILE A 69 -7.55 0.74 -16.83
N TYR A 70 -6.90 -0.42 -16.91
CA TYR A 70 -7.08 -1.37 -18.02
C TYR A 70 -8.42 -2.06 -17.92
N TYR A 71 -8.77 -2.51 -16.71
CA TYR A 71 -10.09 -3.08 -16.45
C TYR A 71 -11.22 -2.07 -16.68
N TYR A 72 -10.97 -0.80 -16.37
CA TYR A 72 -11.89 0.28 -16.67
C TYR A 72 -12.09 0.46 -18.17
N ASP A 73 -10.99 0.50 -18.93
CA ASP A 73 -11.04 0.67 -20.39
C ASP A 73 -11.68 -0.54 -21.08
N ASP A 74 -11.41 -1.77 -20.60
CA ASP A 74 -12.06 -3.00 -21.09
C ASP A 74 -13.58 -2.99 -20.82
N TYR A 75 -13.99 -2.53 -19.64
CA TYR A 75 -15.41 -2.36 -19.29
C TYR A 75 -16.09 -1.30 -20.16
N HIS A 76 -15.46 -0.14 -20.31
CA HIS A 76 -16.04 0.97 -21.07
C HIS A 76 -16.18 0.65 -22.56
N ASN A 77 -15.20 -0.04 -23.14
CA ASN A 77 -15.21 -0.49 -24.53
C ASN A 77 -16.09 -1.72 -24.75
N LYS A 78 -16.75 -2.25 -23.71
CA LYS A 78 -17.53 -3.51 -23.73
C LYS A 78 -16.71 -4.73 -24.17
N HIS A 79 -15.38 -4.65 -24.08
CA HIS A 79 -14.49 -5.77 -24.40
C HIS A 79 -14.65 -6.91 -23.40
N ASP A 80 -14.94 -6.55 -22.16
CA ASP A 80 -15.28 -7.47 -21.09
C ASP A 80 -16.49 -8.35 -21.43
N ASN A 81 -17.54 -7.80 -22.06
CA ASN A 81 -18.73 -8.55 -22.49
C ASN A 81 -18.38 -9.69 -23.45
N LEU A 82 -17.45 -9.46 -24.39
CA LEU A 82 -16.98 -10.49 -25.31
C LEU A 82 -16.25 -11.62 -24.56
N CYS A 83 -15.46 -11.26 -23.54
CA CYS A 83 -14.78 -12.23 -22.68
C CYS A 83 -15.76 -13.01 -21.80
N LEU A 84 -16.76 -12.31 -21.24
CA LEU A 84 -17.82 -12.87 -20.40
C LEU A 84 -18.65 -13.89 -21.17
N LEU A 85 -19.04 -13.59 -22.42
CA LEU A 85 -19.80 -14.52 -23.27
C LEU A 85 -19.03 -15.81 -23.60
N ARG A 86 -17.70 -15.75 -23.72
CA ARG A 86 -16.86 -16.93 -24.02
C ARG A 86 -16.55 -17.81 -22.81
N ILE A 87 -16.23 -17.20 -21.68
CA ILE A 87 -15.63 -17.90 -20.52
C ILE A 87 -16.63 -18.05 -19.36
N GLY A 88 -17.66 -17.20 -19.34
CA GLY A 88 -18.66 -17.12 -18.27
C GLY A 88 -18.26 -16.17 -17.13
N TYR A 89 -19.27 -15.56 -16.51
CA TYR A 89 -19.13 -14.53 -15.47
C TYR A 89 -18.20 -14.93 -14.32
N LYS A 90 -18.49 -16.05 -13.65
CA LYS A 90 -17.73 -16.49 -12.46
C LYS A 90 -16.24 -16.66 -12.75
N LYS A 91 -15.89 -17.29 -13.87
CA LYS A 91 -14.50 -17.56 -14.25
C LYS A 91 -13.75 -16.28 -14.64
N TYR A 92 -14.43 -15.33 -15.29
CA TYR A 92 -13.83 -14.04 -15.64
C TYR A 92 -13.46 -13.22 -14.40
N TYR A 93 -14.42 -13.00 -13.49
CA TYR A 93 -14.18 -12.19 -12.30
C TYR A 93 -13.15 -12.81 -11.34
N LEU A 94 -13.20 -14.13 -11.16
CA LEU A 94 -12.22 -14.82 -10.32
C LEU A 94 -10.80 -14.68 -10.89
N ARG A 95 -10.63 -14.79 -12.22
CA ARG A 95 -9.33 -14.57 -12.86
C ARG A 95 -8.88 -13.11 -12.74
N ALA A 96 -9.78 -12.15 -12.92
CA ALA A 96 -9.47 -10.72 -12.77
C ALA A 96 -9.01 -10.41 -11.34
N ILE A 97 -9.76 -10.85 -10.33
CA ILE A 97 -9.42 -10.65 -8.91
C ILE A 97 -8.06 -11.26 -8.57
N LEU A 98 -7.79 -12.50 -8.98
CA LEU A 98 -6.49 -13.13 -8.73
C LEU A 98 -5.35 -12.39 -9.42
N GLN A 99 -5.54 -11.95 -10.66
CA GLN A 99 -4.53 -11.17 -11.39
C GLN A 99 -4.26 -9.83 -10.71
N ILE A 100 -5.30 -9.12 -10.31
CA ILE A 100 -5.20 -7.85 -9.58
C ILE A 100 -4.42 -8.07 -8.29
N LEU A 101 -4.79 -9.07 -7.49
CA LEU A 101 -4.14 -9.38 -6.22
C LEU A 101 -2.66 -9.70 -6.40
N ILE A 102 -2.31 -10.59 -7.35
CA ILE A 102 -0.92 -10.98 -7.60
C ILE A 102 -0.09 -9.80 -8.10
N LEU A 103 -0.59 -9.05 -9.09
CA LEU A 103 0.17 -7.96 -9.68
C LEU A 103 0.38 -6.80 -8.71
N THR A 104 -0.64 -6.45 -7.93
CA THR A 104 -0.54 -5.38 -6.92
C THR A 104 0.36 -5.78 -5.77
N PHE A 105 0.29 -7.03 -5.32
CA PHE A 105 1.20 -7.60 -4.34
C PHE A 105 2.67 -7.53 -4.80
N LEU A 106 2.96 -8.00 -6.02
CA LEU A 106 4.32 -7.97 -6.57
C LEU A 106 4.84 -6.53 -6.74
N LEU A 107 3.99 -5.63 -7.25
CA LEU A 107 4.37 -4.23 -7.44
C LEU A 107 4.66 -3.57 -6.09
N ARG A 108 3.85 -3.81 -5.06
CA ARG A 108 4.11 -3.28 -3.71
C ARG A 108 5.41 -3.83 -3.12
N ILE A 109 5.69 -5.12 -3.26
CA ILE A 109 6.98 -5.70 -2.83
C ILE A 109 8.16 -5.02 -3.51
N ILE A 110 8.10 -4.81 -4.83
CA ILE A 110 9.18 -4.15 -5.57
C ILE A 110 9.42 -2.73 -5.02
N VAL A 111 8.35 -1.97 -4.78
CA VAL A 111 8.46 -0.62 -4.20
C VAL A 111 9.11 -0.65 -2.81
N GLU A 112 8.72 -1.59 -1.95
CA GLU A 112 9.32 -1.71 -0.61
C GLU A 112 10.80 -2.13 -0.66
N ILE A 113 11.16 -3.05 -1.55
CA ILE A 113 12.57 -3.47 -1.72
C ILE A 113 13.41 -2.30 -2.21
N VAL A 114 12.94 -1.56 -3.22
CA VAL A 114 13.63 -0.36 -3.72
C VAL A 114 13.83 0.64 -2.58
N PHE A 115 12.80 0.88 -1.77
CA PHE A 115 12.87 1.82 -0.66
C PHE A 115 13.88 1.40 0.43
N VAL A 116 13.92 0.10 0.77
CA VAL A 116 14.93 -0.45 1.69
C VAL A 116 16.34 -0.28 1.13
N LEU A 117 16.54 -0.54 -0.17
CA LEU A 117 17.84 -0.36 -0.83
C LEU A 117 18.26 1.12 -0.85
N GLU A 118 17.35 2.03 -1.16
CA GLU A 118 17.62 3.47 -1.13
C GLU A 118 18.11 3.93 0.23
N ILE A 119 17.43 3.54 1.30
CA ILE A 119 17.85 3.89 2.67
C ILE A 119 19.23 3.31 2.98
N HIS A 120 19.43 2.03 2.64
CA HIS A 120 20.67 1.31 2.93
C HIS A 120 21.89 1.93 2.25
N PHE A 121 21.75 2.35 0.98
CA PHE A 121 22.86 2.90 0.20
C PHE A 121 23.01 4.42 0.31
N LEU A 122 21.92 5.19 0.39
CA LEU A 122 21.97 6.65 0.30
C LEU A 122 22.02 7.35 1.66
N LYS A 123 21.55 6.72 2.74
CA LYS A 123 21.44 7.40 4.04
C LYS A 123 22.13 6.68 5.20
N SER A 124 21.80 5.42 5.46
CA SER A 124 22.45 4.64 6.51
C SER A 124 22.28 3.16 6.27
N ASN A 125 23.34 2.39 6.53
CA ASN A 125 23.29 0.94 6.54
C ASN A 125 22.19 0.45 7.51
N ILE A 126 21.39 -0.51 7.05
CA ILE A 126 20.35 -1.17 7.81
C ILE A 126 20.97 -2.43 8.42
N ASN A 127 21.12 -2.44 9.74
CA ASN A 127 21.59 -3.61 10.45
C ASN A 127 20.42 -4.54 10.81
N PHE A 128 20.45 -5.77 10.29
CA PHE A 128 19.39 -6.75 10.54
C PHE A 128 19.61 -7.59 11.80
N THR A 129 20.80 -7.54 12.40
CA THR A 129 21.18 -8.38 13.56
C THR A 129 20.89 -7.72 14.90
N SER A 130 20.64 -6.42 14.93
CA SER A 130 20.28 -5.70 16.16
C SER A 130 18.88 -6.07 16.63
N SER A 131 18.72 -6.31 17.94
CA SER A 131 17.41 -6.27 18.58
C SER A 131 16.92 -4.82 18.60
N VAL A 132 15.75 -4.57 18.00
CA VAL A 132 15.18 -3.21 17.94
C VAL A 132 13.92 -3.19 18.78
N SER A 133 13.99 -2.55 19.94
CA SER A 133 12.85 -2.43 20.88
C SER A 133 11.81 -1.40 20.41
N THR A 134 12.20 -0.43 19.59
CA THR A 134 11.35 0.73 19.23
C THR A 134 10.23 0.41 18.24
N HIS A 135 10.33 -0.68 17.47
CA HIS A 135 9.34 -1.07 16.46
C HIS A 135 9.03 -2.59 16.44
N ALA A 136 9.15 -3.26 17.59
CA ALA A 136 8.90 -4.69 17.73
C ALA A 136 7.40 -5.03 17.77
N ILE A 137 6.73 -5.04 16.61
CA ILE A 137 5.32 -5.43 16.49
C ILE A 137 5.19 -6.95 16.32
N PHE A 138 6.09 -7.59 15.57
CA PHE A 138 6.02 -9.01 15.20
C PHE A 138 7.12 -9.87 15.85
N GLY A 139 8.12 -9.25 16.47
CA GLY A 139 9.16 -9.92 17.26
C GLY A 139 10.37 -9.03 17.52
N ASP A 140 11.38 -9.57 18.23
CA ASP A 140 12.56 -8.80 18.66
C ASP A 140 13.61 -8.61 17.55
N LYS A 141 13.50 -9.38 16.46
CA LYS A 141 14.44 -9.34 15.33
C LYS A 141 13.99 -8.34 14.27
N ALA A 142 14.86 -7.37 13.95
CA ALA A 142 14.60 -6.32 12.95
C ALA A 142 14.17 -6.89 11.59
N LEU A 143 14.86 -7.93 11.10
CA LEU A 143 14.54 -8.57 9.81
C LEU A 143 13.12 -9.17 9.79
N VAL A 144 12.69 -9.79 10.90
CA VAL A 144 11.37 -10.42 10.99
C VAL A 144 10.28 -9.35 10.94
N ASN A 145 10.44 -8.25 11.67
CA ASN A 145 9.49 -7.13 11.63
C ASN A 145 9.40 -6.51 10.23
N LEU A 146 10.55 -6.30 9.57
CA LEU A 146 10.58 -5.70 8.24
C LEU A 146 9.91 -6.60 7.21
N LEU A 147 10.22 -7.90 7.18
CA LEU A 147 9.55 -8.84 6.27
C LEU A 147 8.06 -8.97 6.56
N ALA A 148 7.68 -9.08 7.84
CA ALA A 148 6.28 -9.16 8.23
C ALA A 148 5.51 -7.90 7.79
N TYR A 149 6.10 -6.71 7.96
CA TYR A 149 5.52 -5.46 7.49
C TYR A 149 5.36 -5.45 5.96
N ILE A 150 6.40 -5.81 5.20
CA ILE A 150 6.34 -5.80 3.73
C ILE A 150 5.26 -6.76 3.22
N ILE A 151 5.20 -7.97 3.78
CA ILE A 151 4.20 -8.97 3.37
C ILE A 151 2.78 -8.50 3.72
N THR A 152 2.56 -8.06 4.95
CA THR A 152 1.22 -7.65 5.42
C THR A 152 0.72 -6.39 4.70
N SER A 153 1.58 -5.38 4.53
CA SER A 153 1.24 -4.18 3.77
C SER A 153 0.93 -4.49 2.30
N SER A 154 1.71 -5.39 1.66
CA SER A 154 1.47 -5.83 0.29
C SER A 154 0.13 -6.56 0.14
N ILE A 155 -0.20 -7.46 1.05
CA ILE A 155 -1.52 -8.13 1.08
C ILE A 155 -2.63 -7.09 1.23
N GLY A 156 -2.49 -6.13 2.16
CA GLY A 156 -3.45 -5.06 2.38
C GLY A 156 -3.71 -4.23 1.11
N THR A 157 -2.65 -3.85 0.39
CA THR A 157 -2.78 -3.13 -0.88
C THR A 157 -3.47 -3.95 -1.97
N GLY A 158 -3.26 -5.26 -2.01
CA GLY A 158 -3.94 -6.15 -2.95
C GLY A 158 -5.43 -6.27 -2.68
N VAL A 159 -5.82 -6.45 -1.42
CA VAL A 159 -7.24 -6.46 -1.01
C VAL A 159 -7.91 -5.13 -1.34
N PHE A 160 -7.24 -4.01 -1.06
CA PHE A 160 -7.76 -2.68 -1.38
C PHE A 160 -7.94 -2.47 -2.89
N SER A 161 -7.06 -3.02 -3.71
CA SER A 161 -7.18 -2.97 -5.17
C SER A 161 -8.38 -3.76 -5.68
N CYS A 162 -8.68 -4.91 -5.08
CA CYS A 162 -9.89 -5.69 -5.40
C CYS A 162 -11.19 -4.96 -5.02
N PHE A 163 -11.16 -4.20 -3.92
CA PHE A 163 -12.28 -3.33 -3.56
C PHE A 163 -12.54 -2.27 -4.65
N TRP A 164 -11.49 -1.58 -5.11
CA TRP A 164 -11.61 -0.60 -6.19
C TRP A 164 -12.00 -1.21 -7.54
N PHE A 165 -11.55 -2.42 -7.83
CA PHE A 165 -11.99 -3.16 -9.01
C PHE A 165 -13.51 -3.35 -9.02
N SER A 166 -14.10 -3.64 -7.86
CA SER A 166 -15.55 -3.79 -7.73
C SER A 166 -16.29 -2.48 -8.01
N ILE A 167 -15.67 -1.35 -7.65
CA ILE A 167 -16.23 0.00 -7.86
C ILE A 167 -16.32 0.39 -9.35
N ILE A 168 -15.44 -0.15 -10.21
CA ILE A 168 -15.42 0.16 -11.66
C ILE A 168 -16.81 0.00 -12.28
N TYR A 169 -17.53 -1.05 -11.89
CA TYR A 169 -18.84 -1.40 -12.44
C TYR A 169 -19.98 -0.46 -12.03
N PHE A 170 -19.77 0.37 -11.00
CA PHE A 170 -20.75 1.35 -10.53
C PHE A 170 -20.53 2.73 -11.17
N ILE A 171 -19.30 3.07 -11.57
CA ILE A 171 -18.96 4.42 -12.04
C ILE A 171 -18.73 4.42 -13.56
N LYS A 172 -19.73 4.90 -14.31
CA LYS A 172 -19.71 4.96 -15.78
C LYS A 172 -18.72 5.97 -16.37
N ASN A 173 -18.30 6.99 -15.61
CA ASN A 173 -17.39 8.04 -16.08
C ASN A 173 -15.97 7.86 -15.53
N LYS A 174 -14.99 7.73 -16.42
CA LYS A 174 -13.57 7.50 -16.10
C LYS A 174 -12.97 8.58 -15.22
N TYR A 175 -13.35 9.84 -15.46
CA TYR A 175 -12.85 10.98 -14.71
C TYR A 175 -13.44 10.99 -13.29
N ILE A 176 -14.70 10.60 -13.14
CA ILE A 176 -15.34 10.45 -11.83
C ILE A 176 -14.71 9.29 -11.06
N PHE A 177 -14.39 8.17 -11.71
CA PHE A 177 -13.71 7.04 -11.07
C PHE A 177 -12.34 7.45 -10.51
N ARG A 178 -11.54 8.17 -11.31
CA ARG A 178 -10.25 8.74 -10.85
C ARG A 178 -10.43 9.79 -9.76
N GLY A 179 -11.42 10.66 -9.91
CA GLY A 179 -11.74 11.69 -8.92
C GLY A 179 -12.16 11.10 -7.58
N ILE A 180 -12.93 10.01 -7.58
CA ILE A 180 -13.36 9.31 -6.38
C ILE A 180 -12.19 8.61 -5.68
N MET A 181 -11.22 8.06 -6.43
CA MET A 181 -9.97 7.57 -5.84
C MET A 181 -9.21 8.70 -5.12
N VAL A 182 -9.11 9.88 -5.73
CA VAL A 182 -8.44 11.04 -5.12
C VAL A 182 -9.25 11.59 -3.93
N LEU A 183 -10.59 11.66 -4.02
CA LEU A 183 -11.43 12.07 -2.90
C LEU A 183 -11.33 11.10 -1.74
N TRP A 184 -11.22 9.79 -2.02
CA TRP A 184 -10.98 8.78 -1.01
C TRP A 184 -9.66 9.02 -0.26
N LEU A 185 -8.64 9.59 -0.92
CA LEU A 185 -7.41 10.06 -0.27
C LEU A 185 -7.77 11.00 0.89
N PHE A 186 -8.48 12.09 0.59
CA PHE A 186 -8.84 13.11 1.57
C PHE A 186 -9.78 12.57 2.66
N VAL A 187 -10.76 11.73 2.30
CA VAL A 187 -11.66 11.11 3.28
C VAL A 187 -10.90 10.17 4.20
N SER A 188 -9.98 9.36 3.66
CA SER A 188 -9.17 8.44 4.47
C SER A 188 -8.21 9.17 5.41
N MET A 189 -7.70 10.35 5.02
CA MET A 189 -6.90 11.21 5.89
C MET A 189 -7.71 11.67 7.11
N ILE A 190 -8.87 12.28 6.86
CA ILE A 190 -9.76 12.77 7.93
C ILE A 190 -10.21 11.60 8.81
N GLY A 191 -10.58 10.49 8.17
CA GLY A 191 -10.98 9.27 8.86
C GLY A 191 -9.88 8.74 9.77
N PHE A 192 -8.63 8.65 9.31
CA PHE A 192 -7.52 8.16 10.13
C PHE A 192 -7.23 9.09 11.31
N SER A 193 -7.23 10.41 11.10
CA SER A 193 -7.01 11.39 12.17
C SER A 193 -8.06 11.30 13.28
N ILE A 194 -9.29 10.93 12.97
CA ILE A 194 -10.39 10.81 13.95
C ILE A 194 -10.47 9.39 14.54
N ILE A 195 -10.37 8.36 13.70
CA ILE A 195 -10.60 6.96 14.08
C ILE A 195 -9.41 6.40 14.85
N TYR A 196 -8.17 6.75 14.50
CA TYR A 196 -6.97 6.24 15.17
C TYR A 196 -6.95 6.52 16.69
N PRO A 197 -7.14 7.77 17.17
CA PRO A 197 -7.20 8.04 18.61
C PRO A 197 -8.42 7.39 19.29
N LEU A 198 -9.54 7.25 18.57
CA LEU A 198 -10.73 6.58 19.10
C LEU A 198 -10.51 5.07 19.28
N ALA A 199 -9.88 4.42 18.31
CA ALA A 199 -9.59 2.99 18.34
C ALA A 199 -8.54 2.63 19.40
N THR A 200 -7.49 3.45 19.54
CA THR A 200 -6.46 3.23 20.57
C THR A 200 -7.02 3.45 21.97
N SER A 201 -7.83 4.48 22.20
CA SER A 201 -8.49 4.70 23.51
C SER A 201 -9.49 3.58 23.86
N LEU A 202 -10.24 3.05 22.89
CA LEU A 202 -11.12 1.90 23.10
C LEU A 202 -10.35 0.63 23.42
N LEU A 203 -9.30 0.31 22.66
CA LEU A 203 -8.45 -0.86 22.93
C LEU A 203 -7.79 -0.76 24.30
N LEU A 204 -7.24 0.40 24.65
CA LEU A 204 -6.62 0.63 25.95
C LEU A 204 -7.63 0.41 27.09
N ASN A 205 -8.85 0.93 26.95
CA ASN A 205 -9.93 0.74 27.92
C ASN A 205 -10.36 -0.73 28.07
N VAL A 206 -10.40 -1.49 26.97
CA VAL A 206 -10.69 -2.93 27.01
C VAL A 206 -9.59 -3.70 27.71
N PHE A 207 -8.31 -3.41 27.43
CA PHE A 207 -7.18 -4.08 28.07
C PHE A 207 -7.06 -3.74 29.56
N ILE A 208 -7.28 -2.46 29.94
CA ILE A 208 -7.28 -2.03 31.35
C ILE A 208 -8.43 -2.71 32.12
N ARG A 209 -9.64 -2.75 31.55
CA ARG A 209 -10.78 -3.46 32.17
C ARG A 209 -10.53 -4.97 32.32
N LYS A 210 -9.87 -5.60 31.34
CA LYS A 210 -9.52 -7.02 31.43
C LYS A 210 -8.49 -7.30 32.53
N LYS A 211 -7.52 -6.39 32.71
CA LYS A 211 -6.48 -6.52 33.74
C LYS A 211 -7.05 -6.32 35.16
N LEU A 212 -8.03 -5.42 35.33
CA LEU A 212 -8.73 -5.20 36.61
C LEU A 212 -9.74 -6.31 36.98
N LYS A 213 -10.17 -7.14 36.03
CA LYS A 213 -11.08 -8.27 36.30
C LYS A 213 -10.37 -9.58 36.65
N ASN A 214 -9.07 -9.66 36.38
CA ASN A 214 -8.26 -10.88 36.52
C ASN A 214 -7.17 -10.76 37.62
N GLY A 215 -7.14 -9.66 38.36
CA GLY A 215 -6.32 -9.47 39.57
C GLY A 215 -7.24 -9.29 40.77
#